data_AF-A0A7J2KV32-F1
#
_entry.id   AF-A0A7J2KV32-F1
#
_cell.length_a   1.000
_cell.length_b   1.000
_cell.length_c   1.000
_cell.angle_alpha   90.00
_cell.angle_beta   90.00
_cell.angle_gamma   90.00
#
_symmetry.space_group_name_H-M   'P 1'
#
loop_
_entity.id
_entity.type
_entity.pdbx_description
1 polymer ?
#
loop_
_entity_poly.entity_id
_entity_poly.type
_entity_poly.pdbx_seq_one_letter_code
_entity_poly.pdbx_strand_id
1 'polypeptide(L)'
;MINIDCWNFGGKNRVLTHSHEDHIPCRPMKLSILPDTNTDFYHLYEELQGAGYTFKSDLKIKEVCKVEHLAGYVRVLLIEENCVSAIVIGDYDPPSWREIVKTVGNKEPDILFIPVYAKLVSNQKGRLLKTSKDLYFIQKKMVKEIQRKMRGLKQPYIVGMAHSKRAVTFQGLDEFIPYNQRIPSLLEYNKCLILCGEYSICKGCPRKRKK
;
A
#
# COMPACT_ATOMS: atom_id res chain seq x y z
N MET A 1 -12.70 -9.51 2.99
CA MET A 1 -11.51 -9.08 3.78
C MET A 1 -10.34 -8.93 2.82
N ILE A 2 -9.90 -7.70 2.60
CA ILE A 2 -8.94 -7.34 1.55
C ILE A 2 -7.55 -7.26 2.19
N ASN A 3 -6.57 -8.02 1.67
CA ASN A 3 -5.18 -7.75 2.04
C ASN A 3 -4.58 -6.72 1.09
N ILE A 4 -3.73 -5.84 1.60
CA ILE A 4 -3.08 -4.79 0.81
C ILE A 4 -1.56 -4.94 0.99
N ASP A 5 -0.81 -4.93 -0.11
CA ASP A 5 0.66 -5.01 -0.15
C ASP A 5 1.23 -6.10 0.76
N CYS A 6 1.91 -5.76 1.85
CA CYS A 6 2.42 -6.71 2.84
C CYS A 6 1.64 -6.67 4.18
N TRP A 7 0.50 -6.00 4.26
CA TRP A 7 -0.34 -5.99 5.47
C TRP A 7 -1.33 -7.15 5.44
N ASN A 8 -1.42 -7.90 6.54
CA ASN A 8 -2.24 -9.10 6.62
C ASN A 8 -3.54 -8.84 7.38
N PHE A 9 -4.65 -9.03 6.68
CA PHE A 9 -5.99 -8.94 7.24
C PHE A 9 -6.67 -10.32 7.29
N GLY A 10 -6.01 -11.43 6.96
CA GLY A 10 -6.65 -12.75 6.95
C GLY A 10 -7.55 -13.01 5.73
N GLY A 11 -7.39 -12.25 4.63
CA GLY A 11 -8.05 -12.50 3.35
C GLY A 11 -7.31 -13.48 2.43
N LYS A 12 -7.96 -13.97 1.35
CA LYS A 12 -7.33 -14.81 0.31
C LYS A 12 -6.70 -14.01 -0.84
N ASN A 13 -7.27 -12.84 -1.17
CA ASN A 13 -6.80 -11.97 -2.25
C ASN A 13 -5.94 -10.84 -1.66
N ARG A 14 -4.88 -10.46 -2.37
CA ARG A 14 -3.94 -9.42 -1.93
C ARG A 14 -3.71 -8.39 -3.02
N VAL A 15 -4.19 -7.18 -2.78
CA VAL A 15 -4.05 -6.06 -3.71
C VAL A 15 -2.68 -5.45 -3.57
N LEU A 16 -1.93 -5.34 -4.67
CA LEU A 16 -0.71 -4.53 -4.69
C LEU A 16 -1.04 -3.13 -5.17
N THR A 17 -0.62 -2.12 -4.41
CA THR A 17 -0.81 -0.70 -4.75
C THR A 17 0.15 -0.26 -5.84
N HIS A 18 1.37 -0.79 -5.80
CA HIS A 18 2.40 -0.62 -6.81
C HIS A 18 3.47 -1.71 -6.65
N SER A 19 4.40 -1.75 -7.60
CA SER A 19 5.26 -2.91 -7.83
C SER A 19 6.68 -2.77 -7.25
N HIS A 20 6.84 -2.06 -6.13
CA HIS A 20 8.11 -2.05 -5.41
C HIS A 20 8.26 -3.32 -4.54
N GLU A 21 9.50 -3.83 -4.43
CA GLU A 21 9.80 -5.08 -3.73
C GLU A 21 9.40 -5.09 -2.24
N ASP A 22 9.24 -3.93 -1.61
CA ASP A 22 8.78 -3.81 -0.22
C ASP A 22 7.25 -3.92 -0.05
N HIS A 23 6.50 -3.83 -1.14
CA HIS A 23 5.06 -4.04 -1.19
C HIS A 23 4.70 -5.47 -1.63
N ILE A 24 5.59 -6.14 -2.35
CA ILE A 24 5.42 -7.53 -2.79
C ILE A 24 5.77 -8.48 -1.64
N PRO A 25 4.90 -9.41 -1.23
CA PRO A 25 5.22 -10.45 -0.24
C PRO A 25 6.44 -11.25 -0.64
N CYS A 26 7.23 -11.76 0.30
CA CYS A 26 8.41 -12.57 -0.02
C CYS A 26 8.09 -13.94 -0.65
N ARG A 27 6.89 -14.48 -0.41
CA ARG A 27 6.47 -15.79 -0.90
C ARG A 27 5.52 -15.63 -2.10
N PRO A 28 5.70 -16.44 -3.15
CA PRO A 28 4.71 -16.60 -4.21
C PRO A 28 3.30 -16.88 -3.67
N MET A 29 2.35 -16.02 -4.04
CA MET A 29 0.93 -16.13 -3.65
C MET A 29 0.01 -15.52 -4.71
N LYS A 30 -1.30 -15.59 -4.47
CA LYS A 30 -2.33 -14.96 -5.31
C LYS A 30 -2.33 -13.44 -5.06
N LEU A 31 -1.96 -12.67 -6.07
CA LEU A 31 -1.92 -11.23 -6.09
C LEU A 31 -3.04 -10.68 -6.98
N SER A 32 -3.58 -9.55 -6.58
CA SER A 32 -4.55 -8.77 -7.34
C SER A 32 -3.86 -7.49 -7.76
N ILE A 33 -3.48 -7.40 -9.02
CA ILE A 33 -2.76 -6.24 -9.55
C ILE A 33 -3.53 -5.73 -10.76
N LEU A 34 -3.72 -4.41 -10.85
CA LEU A 34 -4.11 -3.81 -12.11
C LEU A 34 -2.87 -3.71 -13.01
N PRO A 35 -2.88 -4.25 -14.24
CA PRO A 35 -1.76 -4.11 -15.17
C PRO A 35 -1.36 -2.63 -15.29
N ASP A 36 -0.09 -2.30 -15.06
CA ASP A 36 0.37 -0.93 -15.27
C ASP A 36 0.59 -0.68 -16.76
N THR A 37 -0.18 0.25 -17.35
CA THR A 37 -0.17 0.47 -18.80
C THR A 37 0.96 1.37 -19.25
N ASN A 38 1.64 2.05 -18.33
CA ASN A 38 2.79 2.89 -18.65
C ASN A 38 4.01 2.45 -17.83
N THR A 39 5.03 2.00 -18.56
CA THR A 39 6.45 1.81 -18.20
C THR A 39 6.85 0.57 -17.40
N ASP A 40 7.81 -0.17 -17.96
CA ASP A 40 8.77 -1.15 -17.40
C ASP A 40 8.31 -2.40 -16.63
N PHE A 41 7.02 -2.67 -16.45
CA PHE A 41 6.56 -3.77 -15.60
C PHE A 41 6.24 -5.11 -16.25
N TYR A 42 6.23 -5.23 -17.58
CA TYR A 42 6.00 -6.53 -18.23
C TYR A 42 7.04 -7.57 -17.75
N HIS A 43 8.31 -7.17 -17.68
CA HIS A 43 9.40 -8.01 -17.18
C HIS A 43 9.22 -8.40 -15.72
N LEU A 44 8.84 -7.47 -14.83
CA LEU A 44 8.62 -7.83 -13.43
C LEU A 44 7.42 -8.78 -13.26
N TYR A 45 6.34 -8.56 -14.01
CA TYR A 45 5.17 -9.44 -13.95
C TYR A 45 5.52 -10.85 -14.43
N GLU A 46 6.26 -10.98 -15.53
CA GLU A 46 6.80 -12.27 -16.00
C GLU A 46 7.76 -12.89 -14.99
N GLU A 47 8.66 -12.10 -14.39
CA GLU A 47 9.59 -12.58 -13.36
C GLU A 47 8.85 -13.09 -12.12
N LEU A 48 7.80 -12.39 -11.69
CA LEU A 48 6.94 -12.80 -10.59
C LEU A 48 6.12 -14.04 -10.98
N GLN A 49 5.57 -14.12 -12.20
CA GLN A 49 4.92 -15.34 -12.69
C GLN A 49 5.89 -16.52 -12.68
N GLY A 50 7.10 -16.34 -13.20
CA GLY A 50 8.17 -17.34 -13.20
C GLY A 50 8.65 -17.72 -11.79
N ALA A 51 8.55 -16.80 -10.83
CA ALA A 51 8.79 -17.09 -9.42
C ALA A 51 7.60 -17.79 -8.73
N GLY A 52 6.46 -17.95 -9.41
CA GLY A 52 5.27 -18.69 -8.95
C GLY A 52 4.13 -17.83 -8.40
N TYR A 53 4.21 -16.49 -8.52
CA TYR A 53 3.09 -15.62 -8.17
C TYR A 53 1.96 -15.79 -9.19
N THR A 54 0.71 -15.70 -8.73
CA THR A 54 -0.46 -15.80 -9.62
C THR A 54 -1.28 -14.53 -9.53
N PHE A 55 -1.87 -14.11 -10.64
CA PHE A 55 -2.51 -12.80 -10.76
C PHE A 55 -4.01 -12.85 -11.02
N LYS A 56 -4.63 -14.01 -10.77
CA LYS A 56 -6.08 -14.16 -10.85
C LYS A 56 -6.68 -13.45 -9.65
N SER A 57 -7.72 -12.65 -9.83
CA SER A 57 -8.44 -12.00 -8.75
C SER A 57 -9.90 -11.91 -9.11
N ASP A 58 -10.77 -12.25 -8.15
CA ASP A 58 -12.22 -12.11 -8.28
C ASP A 58 -12.69 -10.74 -7.77
N LEU A 59 -11.76 -9.95 -7.20
CA LEU A 59 -12.03 -8.57 -6.77
C LEU A 59 -12.23 -7.66 -7.99
N LYS A 60 -13.29 -6.84 -7.93
CA LYS A 60 -13.48 -5.71 -8.85
C LYS A 60 -12.60 -4.56 -8.39
N ILE A 61 -11.48 -4.35 -9.08
CA ILE A 61 -10.52 -3.28 -8.79
C ILE A 61 -10.53 -2.30 -9.96
N LYS A 62 -10.57 -1.00 -9.66
CA LYS A 62 -10.50 0.09 -10.65
C LYS A 62 -9.49 1.13 -10.18
N GLU A 63 -8.73 1.69 -11.12
CA GLU A 63 -7.97 2.90 -10.86
C GLU A 63 -8.95 4.08 -10.82
N VAL A 64 -8.87 4.92 -9.78
CA VAL A 64 -9.72 6.12 -9.64
C VAL A 64 -8.96 7.43 -9.77
N CYS A 65 -7.66 7.42 -9.49
CA CYS A 65 -6.73 8.48 -9.90
C CYS A 65 -5.28 7.97 -9.81
N LYS A 66 -4.34 8.81 -10.25
CA LYS A 66 -2.90 8.62 -10.08
C LYS A 66 -2.34 9.75 -9.23
N VAL A 67 -1.36 9.41 -8.39
CA VAL A 67 -0.66 10.34 -7.49
C VAL A 67 0.83 10.27 -7.76
N GLU A 68 1.52 11.41 -7.72
CA GLU A 68 2.99 11.42 -7.86
C GLU A 68 3.64 10.62 -6.74
N HIS A 69 4.65 9.83 -7.10
CA HIS A 69 5.50 9.14 -6.17
C HIS A 69 6.89 8.91 -6.80
N LEU A 70 7.93 9.47 -6.16
CA LEU A 70 9.31 9.42 -6.65
C LEU A 70 9.41 9.99 -8.09
N ALA A 71 9.91 9.21 -9.04
CA ALA A 71 10.08 9.60 -10.44
C ALA A 71 8.89 9.19 -11.32
N GLY A 72 7.77 8.78 -10.73
CA GLY A 72 6.61 8.26 -11.44
C GLY A 72 5.30 8.52 -10.72
N TYR A 73 4.37 7.58 -10.90
CA TYR A 73 3.02 7.68 -10.35
C TYR A 73 2.62 6.37 -9.70
N VAL A 74 1.88 6.47 -8.60
CA VAL A 74 1.20 5.34 -7.95
C VAL A 74 -0.30 5.51 -8.14
N ARG A 75 -1.00 4.37 -8.21
CA ARG A 75 -2.44 4.32 -8.42
C ARG A 75 -3.18 4.42 -7.10
N VAL A 76 -4.27 5.17 -7.10
CA VAL A 76 -5.29 5.08 -6.06
C VAL A 76 -6.36 4.13 -6.58
N LEU A 77 -6.62 3.07 -5.81
CA LEU A 77 -7.46 1.97 -6.22
C LEU A 77 -8.82 2.04 -5.52
N LEU A 78 -9.89 1.80 -6.26
CA LEU A 78 -11.22 1.50 -5.73
C LEU A 78 -11.47 0.01 -5.85
N ILE A 79 -11.84 -0.61 -4.74
CA ILE A 79 -12.18 -2.03 -4.66
C ILE A 79 -13.64 -2.14 -4.24
N GLU A 80 -14.42 -2.94 -4.97
CA GLU A 80 -15.84 -3.16 -4.70
C GLU A 80 -16.08 -4.66 -4.43
N GLU A 81 -16.48 -5.01 -3.22
CA GLU A 81 -16.80 -6.38 -2.79
C GLU A 81 -18.02 -6.39 -1.88
N ASN A 82 -19.05 -7.20 -2.19
CA ASN A 82 -20.25 -7.39 -1.35
C ASN A 82 -20.93 -6.07 -0.90
N CYS A 83 -21.14 -5.13 -1.83
CA CYS A 83 -21.70 -3.80 -1.57
C CYS A 83 -20.88 -2.91 -0.63
N VAL A 84 -19.63 -3.29 -0.33
CA VAL A 84 -18.64 -2.47 0.36
C VAL A 84 -17.61 -1.98 -0.64
N SER A 85 -17.35 -0.68 -0.59
CA SER A 85 -16.38 0.03 -1.40
C SER A 85 -15.20 0.47 -0.54
N ALA A 86 -13.98 0.23 -1.02
CA ALA A 86 -12.77 0.65 -0.36
C ALA A 86 -11.88 1.44 -1.31
N ILE A 87 -11.40 2.60 -0.86
CA ILE A 87 -10.27 3.26 -1.52
C ILE A 87 -8.98 2.83 -0.83
N VAL A 88 -8.02 2.39 -1.63
CA VAL A 88 -6.66 2.08 -1.20
C VAL A 88 -5.70 3.08 -1.79
N ILE A 89 -5.01 3.80 -0.92
CA ILE A 89 -3.92 4.71 -1.27
C ILE A 89 -2.61 3.96 -1.05
N GLY A 90 -1.80 3.84 -2.10
CA GLY A 90 -0.42 3.36 -2.01
C GLY A 90 0.53 4.47 -1.58
N ASP A 91 1.82 4.29 -1.86
CA ASP A 91 2.78 5.35 -1.58
C ASP A 91 2.55 6.60 -2.42
N TYR A 92 2.74 7.77 -1.81
CA TYR A 92 2.49 9.06 -2.49
C TYR A 92 3.39 10.17 -1.96
N ASP A 93 3.72 11.10 -2.84
CA ASP A 93 4.44 12.30 -2.50
C ASP A 93 3.48 13.38 -1.99
N PRO A 94 3.91 14.22 -1.03
CA PRO A 94 2.99 15.07 -0.30
C PRO A 94 2.07 15.92 -1.17
N PRO A 95 2.51 16.63 -2.22
CA PRO A 95 1.62 17.48 -3.04
C PRO A 95 0.35 16.79 -3.54
N SER A 96 0.41 15.47 -3.77
CA SER A 96 -0.69 14.65 -4.26
C SER A 96 -1.86 14.46 -3.28
N TRP A 97 -1.69 14.86 -2.01
CA TRP A 97 -2.75 14.75 -0.99
C TRP A 97 -4.07 15.41 -1.41
N ARG A 98 -4.00 16.49 -2.21
CA ARG A 98 -5.20 17.21 -2.67
C ARG A 98 -6.05 16.39 -3.64
N GLU A 99 -5.40 15.66 -4.55
CA GLU A 99 -6.11 14.80 -5.50
C GLU A 99 -6.76 13.62 -4.76
N ILE A 100 -6.07 13.07 -3.75
CA ILE A 100 -6.63 12.05 -2.86
C ILE A 100 -7.92 12.55 -2.19
N VAL A 101 -7.90 13.74 -1.59
CA VAL A 101 -9.10 14.32 -0.94
C VAL A 101 -10.25 14.49 -1.92
N LYS A 102 -9.97 14.95 -3.14
CA LYS A 102 -10.98 15.10 -4.20
C LYS A 102 -11.56 13.75 -4.60
N THR A 103 -10.73 12.74 -4.83
CA THR A 103 -11.16 11.39 -5.20
C THR A 103 -12.01 10.75 -4.11
N VAL A 104 -11.60 10.84 -2.84
CA VAL A 104 -12.38 10.31 -1.71
C VAL A 104 -13.74 11.01 -1.62
N GLY A 105 -13.79 12.34 -1.75
CA GLY A 105 -15.04 13.09 -1.73
C GLY A 105 -15.99 12.77 -2.89
N ASN A 106 -15.46 12.42 -4.06
CA ASN A 106 -16.28 12.09 -5.24
C ASN A 106 -16.76 10.63 -5.26
N LYS A 107 -16.00 9.73 -4.63
CA LYS A 107 -16.30 8.28 -4.64
C LYS A 107 -17.01 7.82 -3.39
N GLU A 108 -16.92 8.59 -2.30
CA GLU A 108 -17.58 8.32 -1.02
C GLU A 108 -17.43 6.87 -0.54
N PRO A 109 -16.19 6.36 -0.41
CA PRO A 109 -15.97 4.96 -0.08
C PRO A 109 -16.44 4.63 1.34
N ASP A 110 -16.77 3.36 1.58
CA ASP A 110 -17.07 2.86 2.92
C ASP A 110 -15.81 2.77 3.79
N ILE A 111 -14.68 2.43 3.18
CA ILE A 111 -13.39 2.24 3.86
C ILE A 111 -12.28 2.99 3.12
N LEU A 112 -11.39 3.62 3.87
CA LEU A 112 -10.21 4.30 3.35
C LEU A 112 -8.95 3.70 3.96
N PHE A 113 -8.13 3.04 3.15
CA PHE A 113 -6.81 2.56 3.55
C PHE A 113 -5.73 3.57 3.16
N ILE A 114 -4.93 4.02 4.14
CA ILE A 114 -3.83 4.95 3.91
C ILE A 114 -2.50 4.39 4.45
N PRO A 115 -1.35 4.64 3.79
CA PRO A 115 -0.07 4.40 4.41
C PRO A 115 0.13 5.43 5.52
N VAL A 116 0.76 5.05 6.63
CA VAL A 116 1.14 5.95 7.72
C VAL A 116 2.65 6.02 7.79
N TYR A 117 3.21 7.18 7.46
CA TYR A 117 4.65 7.42 7.47
C TYR A 117 5.17 7.75 8.88
N ALA A 118 6.46 7.53 9.09
CA ALA A 118 7.12 7.94 10.32
C ALA A 118 7.12 9.47 10.46
N LYS A 119 7.07 9.95 11.71
CA LYS A 119 7.22 11.39 12.03
C LYS A 119 8.55 11.99 11.52
N LEU A 120 9.58 11.15 11.43
CA LEU A 120 10.92 11.48 10.95
C LEU A 120 11.44 10.33 10.07
N VAL A 121 11.64 10.64 8.80
CA VAL A 121 12.34 9.88 7.76
C VAL A 121 13.71 10.56 7.57
N SER A 122 14.81 9.84 7.73
CA SER A 122 16.15 10.42 7.49
C SER A 122 16.56 10.21 6.03
N ASN A 123 17.09 11.26 5.40
CA ASN A 123 17.43 11.36 3.97
C ASN A 123 18.65 10.50 3.53
N GLN A 124 18.82 9.26 4.00
CA GLN A 124 19.93 8.44 3.51
C GLN A 124 19.61 7.60 2.27
N LYS A 125 18.33 7.40 1.90
CA LYS A 125 17.93 6.73 0.63
C LYS A 125 16.66 7.28 -0.04
N GLY A 126 16.22 8.51 0.27
CA GLY A 126 15.01 9.11 -0.30
C GLY A 126 15.23 10.58 -0.69
N ARG A 127 15.05 10.92 -1.97
CA ARG A 127 15.22 12.28 -2.50
C ARG A 127 14.10 13.21 -2.01
N LEU A 128 14.51 14.46 -1.73
CA LEU A 128 13.77 15.73 -1.69
C LEU A 128 12.38 15.75 -1.04
N LEU A 129 12.36 15.58 0.28
CA LEU A 129 11.48 16.36 1.14
C LEU A 129 12.36 17.30 1.97
N LYS A 130 11.99 18.59 2.07
CA LYS A 130 12.76 19.58 2.85
C LYS A 130 12.95 19.09 4.28
N THR A 131 11.94 18.44 4.85
CA THR A 131 12.10 17.52 5.98
C THR A 131 11.03 16.44 5.96
N SER A 132 11.30 15.32 6.58
CA SER A 132 10.33 14.24 6.75
C SER A 132 9.18 14.51 7.71
N LYS A 133 9.27 15.58 8.50
CA LYS A 133 8.13 16.12 9.25
C LYS A 133 6.98 16.47 8.30
N ASP A 134 7.29 16.91 7.09
CA ASP A 134 6.30 17.42 6.13
C ASP A 134 5.29 16.35 5.71
N LEU A 135 5.73 15.10 5.46
CA LEU A 135 4.83 14.01 5.08
C LEU A 135 3.80 13.72 6.18
N TYR A 136 4.24 13.40 7.40
CA TYR A 136 3.35 13.07 8.51
C TYR A 136 2.33 14.20 8.81
N PHE A 137 2.78 15.46 8.80
CA PHE A 137 1.86 16.60 8.97
C PHE A 137 0.87 16.73 7.81
N ILE A 138 1.32 16.50 6.57
CA ILE A 138 0.47 16.52 5.39
C ILE A 138 -0.55 15.38 5.43
N GLN A 139 -0.20 14.18 5.92
CA GLN A 139 -1.17 13.08 6.09
C GLN A 139 -2.25 13.45 7.10
N LYS A 140 -1.87 14.01 8.25
CA LYS A 140 -2.85 14.49 9.24
C LYS A 140 -3.77 15.55 8.66
N LYS A 141 -3.22 16.48 7.88
CA LYS A 141 -4.00 17.50 7.17
C LYS A 141 -4.96 16.87 6.17
N MET A 142 -4.48 15.93 5.36
CA MET A 142 -5.29 15.19 4.39
C MET A 142 -6.48 14.50 5.05
N VAL A 143 -6.25 13.73 6.13
CA VAL A 143 -7.31 13.04 6.88
C VAL A 143 -8.34 14.02 7.44
N LYS A 144 -7.88 15.12 8.06
CA LYS A 144 -8.78 16.17 8.57
C LYS A 144 -9.63 16.80 7.45
N GLU A 145 -9.04 17.03 6.29
CA GLU A 145 -9.74 17.58 5.13
C GLU A 145 -10.75 16.60 4.53
N ILE A 146 -10.43 15.30 4.49
CA ILE A 146 -11.37 14.25 4.10
C ILE A 146 -12.57 14.24 5.05
N GLN A 147 -12.32 14.16 6.36
CA GLN A 147 -13.37 14.16 7.36
C GLN A 147 -14.26 15.41 7.27
N ARG A 148 -13.64 16.58 7.03
CA ARG A 148 -14.36 17.85 6.82
C ARG A 148 -15.22 17.82 5.57
N LYS A 149 -14.70 17.36 4.43
CA LYS A 149 -15.46 17.27 3.17
C LYS A 149 -16.60 16.26 3.23
N MET A 150 -16.41 15.16 3.95
CA MET A 150 -17.41 14.12 4.13
C MET A 150 -18.44 14.48 5.22
N ARG A 151 -18.38 15.68 5.81
CA ARG A 151 -19.29 16.08 6.89
C ARG A 151 -20.71 16.23 6.34
N GLY A 152 -21.67 15.50 6.91
CA GLY A 152 -23.04 15.42 6.38
C GLY A 152 -23.21 14.39 5.27
N LEU A 153 -22.13 13.74 4.85
CA LEU A 153 -22.11 12.54 4.00
C LEU A 153 -21.71 11.33 4.86
N LYS A 154 -21.64 10.15 4.23
CA LYS A 154 -21.13 8.94 4.88
C LYS A 154 -19.62 9.07 5.11
N GLN A 155 -19.19 9.07 6.37
CA GLN A 155 -17.76 9.07 6.69
C GLN A 155 -17.15 7.70 6.38
N PRO A 156 -16.02 7.65 5.64
CA PRO A 156 -15.30 6.40 5.46
C PRO A 156 -14.69 5.95 6.80
N TYR A 157 -14.65 4.64 7.03
CA TYR A 157 -13.82 4.04 8.09
C TYR A 157 -12.35 4.11 7.66
N ILE A 158 -11.52 4.86 8.40
CA ILE A 158 -10.13 5.15 8.01
C ILE A 158 -9.17 4.19 8.71
N VAL A 159 -8.53 3.33 7.92
CA VAL A 159 -7.52 2.36 8.37
C VAL A 159 -6.12 2.85 7.97
N GLY A 160 -5.30 3.17 8.97
CA GLY A 160 -3.89 3.52 8.76
C GLY A 160 -2.99 2.30 8.80
N MET A 161 -2.18 2.08 7.77
CA MET A 161 -1.21 0.99 7.68
C MET A 161 0.22 1.52 7.88
N ALA A 162 0.90 1.09 8.94
CA ALA A 162 2.25 1.58 9.25
C ALA A 162 3.26 1.26 8.15
N HIS A 163 3.78 2.28 7.45
CA HIS A 163 4.77 2.13 6.38
C HIS A 163 6.17 1.71 6.89
N SER A 164 6.48 2.03 8.15
CA SER A 164 7.75 1.63 8.79
C SER A 164 7.60 1.33 10.28
N LYS A 165 8.61 0.70 10.90
CA LYS A 165 8.69 0.47 12.36
C LYS A 165 8.60 1.76 13.20
N ARG A 166 8.88 2.92 12.61
CA ARG A 166 8.83 4.24 13.26
C ARG A 166 7.52 4.99 13.02
N ALA A 167 6.61 4.42 12.22
CA ALA A 167 5.27 4.97 12.03
C ALA A 167 4.47 4.83 13.32
N VAL A 168 3.71 5.87 13.65
CA VAL A 168 2.87 5.93 14.84
C VAL A 168 1.49 6.45 14.46
N THR A 169 0.48 5.99 15.18
CA THR A 169 -0.91 6.43 15.00
C THR A 169 -1.07 7.94 15.23
N PHE A 170 -2.15 8.51 14.69
CA PHE A 170 -2.54 9.89 14.88
C PHE A 170 -4.08 10.05 14.90
N GLN A 171 -4.56 11.14 15.50
CA GLN A 171 -6.00 11.43 15.57
C GLN A 171 -6.64 11.57 14.18
N GLY A 172 -7.75 10.86 13.98
CA GLY A 172 -8.51 10.84 12.73
C GLY A 172 -8.48 9.48 12.03
N LEU A 173 -7.68 8.53 12.51
CA LEU A 173 -7.75 7.12 12.12
C LEU A 173 -8.74 6.38 13.03
N ASP A 174 -9.58 5.54 12.45
CA ASP A 174 -10.46 4.64 13.19
C ASP A 174 -9.73 3.36 13.61
N GLU A 175 -8.80 2.91 12.76
CA GLU A 175 -7.91 1.78 13.03
C GLU A 175 -6.47 2.11 12.63
N PHE A 176 -5.49 1.56 13.38
CA PHE A 176 -4.09 1.64 13.03
C PHE A 176 -3.42 0.27 13.12
N ILE A 177 -2.82 -0.15 12.02
CA ILE A 177 -2.16 -1.44 11.89
C ILE A 177 -0.66 -1.24 12.01
N PRO A 178 -0.06 -1.69 13.12
CA PRO A 178 1.35 -1.51 13.37
C PRO A 178 2.21 -2.37 12.44
N TYR A 179 3.46 -1.94 12.26
CA TYR A 179 4.40 -2.57 11.31
C TYR A 179 4.70 -4.04 11.62
N ASN A 180 4.56 -4.48 12.88
CA ASN A 180 4.78 -5.88 13.27
C ASN A 180 3.67 -6.84 12.78
N GLN A 181 2.54 -6.32 12.28
CA GLN A 181 1.52 -7.13 11.60
C GLN A 181 1.78 -7.28 10.10
N ARG A 182 2.82 -6.62 9.57
CA ARG A 182 3.27 -6.75 8.18
C ARG A 182 3.94 -8.11 7.99
N ILE A 183 3.59 -8.80 6.91
CA ILE A 183 4.30 -10.00 6.46
C ILE A 183 5.61 -9.60 5.78
N PRO A 184 6.63 -10.47 5.77
CA PRO A 184 7.88 -10.11 5.16
C PRO A 184 7.77 -9.92 3.63
N SER A 185 8.48 -8.95 3.08
CA SER A 185 8.45 -8.61 1.66
C SER A 185 9.61 -9.20 0.86
N LEU A 186 9.48 -9.13 -0.46
CA LEU A 186 10.50 -9.54 -1.42
C LEU A 186 11.81 -8.75 -1.23
N LEU A 187 11.73 -7.46 -0.87
CA LEU A 187 12.92 -6.65 -0.57
C LEU A 187 13.71 -7.19 0.63
N GLU A 188 13.01 -7.52 1.72
CA GLU A 188 13.62 -8.07 2.92
C GLU A 188 14.27 -9.43 2.61
N TYR A 189 13.60 -10.22 1.78
CA TYR A 189 14.10 -11.49 1.30
C TYR A 189 15.39 -11.34 0.46
N ASN A 190 15.37 -10.47 -0.55
CA ASN A 190 16.49 -10.24 -1.47
C ASN A 190 17.72 -9.64 -0.77
N LYS A 191 17.50 -8.92 0.34
CA LYS A 191 18.54 -8.37 1.21
C LYS A 191 18.99 -9.35 2.30
N CYS A 192 18.48 -10.58 2.33
CA CYS A 192 18.78 -11.57 3.36
C CYS A 192 18.46 -11.10 4.79
N LEU A 193 17.48 -10.20 4.95
CA LEU A 193 17.02 -9.72 6.27
C LEU A 193 16.03 -10.70 6.92
N ILE A 194 15.51 -11.63 6.14
CA ILE A 194 14.65 -12.73 6.58
C ILE A 194 15.16 -14.04 5.98
N LEU A 195 15.05 -15.12 6.73
CA LEU A 195 15.36 -16.47 6.29
C LEU A 195 14.09 -17.18 5.78
N CYS A 196 14.29 -18.13 4.87
CA CYS A 196 13.16 -18.96 4.43
C CYS A 196 12.62 -19.79 5.60
N GLY A 197 11.30 -19.82 5.77
CA GLY A 197 10.65 -20.51 6.87
C GLY A 197 10.73 -19.83 8.23
N GLU A 198 11.39 -18.67 8.35
CA GLU A 198 11.46 -17.89 9.61
C GLU A 198 10.07 -17.47 10.09
N TYR A 199 9.20 -17.09 9.14
CA TYR A 199 7.78 -16.83 9.40
C TYR A 199 6.94 -17.94 8.79
N SER A 200 5.79 -18.24 9.40
CA SER A 200 4.84 -19.25 8.91
C SER A 200 4.46 -19.02 7.43
N ILE A 201 4.28 -17.75 7.04
CA ILE A 201 4.01 -17.36 5.66
C ILE A 201 5.19 -17.58 4.71
N CYS A 202 6.42 -17.64 5.21
CA CYS A 202 7.65 -17.88 4.45
C CYS A 202 8.02 -19.36 4.31
N LYS A 203 7.24 -20.29 4.90
CA LYS A 203 7.51 -21.73 4.75
C LYS A 203 7.41 -22.16 3.28
N GLY A 204 8.42 -22.86 2.78
CA GLY A 204 8.48 -23.36 1.41
C GLY A 204 8.87 -22.33 0.34
N CYS A 205 9.43 -21.19 0.74
CA CYS A 205 9.92 -20.19 -0.21
C CYS A 205 11.16 -20.69 -0.98
N PRO A 206 11.24 -20.48 -2.30
CA PRO A 206 12.43 -20.86 -3.06
C PRO A 206 13.54 -19.84 -2.81
N ARG A 207 14.67 -20.26 -2.21
CA ARG A 207 15.88 -19.41 -2.16
C ARG A 207 16.44 -19.27 -3.57
N LYS A 208 16.40 -18.06 -4.13
CA LYS A 208 17.39 -17.67 -5.13
C LYS A 208 18.72 -17.59 -4.39
N ARG A 209 19.54 -18.64 -4.48
CA ARG A 209 20.95 -18.54 -4.14
C ARG A 209 21.51 -17.43 -5.02
N LYS A 210 21.93 -16.30 -4.43
CA LYS A 210 22.86 -15.40 -5.12
C LYS A 210 24.12 -16.23 -5.34
N LYS A 211 24.40 -16.58 -6.60
CA LYS A 211 25.74 -16.98 -7.03
C LYS A 211 26.61 -15.74 -7.04
#